data_AF-A0A8C5EP09-F1
#
_entry.id   AF-A0A8C5EP09-F1
#
_cell.length_a   1.000
_cell.length_b   1.000
_cell.length_c   1.000
_cell.angle_alpha   90.00
_cell.angle_beta   90.00
_cell.angle_gamma   90.00
#
_symmetry.space_group_name_H-M   'P 1'
#
loop_
_entity.id
_entity.type
_entity.pdbx_description
1 polymer ?
#
loop_
_entity_poly.entity_id
_entity_poly.type
_entity_poly.pdbx_seq_one_letter_code
_entity_poly.pdbx_strand_id
1 'polypeptide(L)'
;MSLSKAIQYFEDLIFFTAPKIPRCPATCSCTKDSAFCVDTKAIPKSFPPGIISLTMVNAAFTTIPEGAFSHLHLLQFLLLNSNTFTTIADDAFAGLSHLQYLFIENNDIQALSKYTFRGLKSLTHLSLSNNNLQQLPRDLFKHLDILTDLDLRGNSFRCNCKIKWLVDWMEKTNTSVPAVYCASPFEFQGRRIHDLAPRDFNCISADFVVYETFPFHSVSVESYEFNEDQFVAFAQPDSGFCTLYVWDHVEMVFRKHHNITSRSAVYCKPVVINNTLYMVVAQLFGGSHIYKWMEDPQRFVKIQDIDTSRVRKPNFVETFQLDGEWYFIVADSSKAGSTSIYRWNSNGFYSHQSLHPWHRDTHVEFLNVGGKPHLILSSASQPPVVYQWNHSQKQFVFHSLITELADVQMVKHFWVRKVLYLCLTRFIGDSKILRWEGQRFMEIQTLPSRGSMAVYPFTVGLYQYLILGSDFSFSRVYLWDDLTQRFQPFKELNMRAPRAFNLVSVDKKDILLAASFKGNTLAYQHLVVDLSAK
;
A
#
# COMPACT_ATOMS: atom_id res chain seq x y z
N MET A 1 -5.21 -88.79 2.93
CA MET A 1 -5.84 -87.46 2.71
C MET A 1 -6.18 -87.40 1.23
N SER A 2 -7.46 -87.48 0.91
CA SER A 2 -8.00 -87.97 -0.38
C SER A 2 -7.81 -87.01 -1.55
N LEU A 3 -7.72 -87.60 -2.75
CA LEU A 3 -7.86 -86.94 -4.06
C LEU A 3 -9.13 -86.04 -4.18
N SER A 4 -10.09 -86.16 -3.27
CA SER A 4 -11.30 -85.31 -3.25
C SER A 4 -11.03 -83.85 -2.87
N LYS A 5 -9.90 -83.51 -2.22
CA LYS A 5 -9.53 -82.11 -1.94
C LYS A 5 -8.86 -81.38 -3.11
N ALA A 6 -8.38 -82.12 -4.13
CA ALA A 6 -7.79 -81.53 -5.33
C ALA A 6 -8.85 -81.18 -6.39
N ILE A 7 -9.98 -81.88 -6.41
CA ILE A 7 -11.08 -81.64 -7.36
C ILE A 7 -11.90 -80.40 -6.96
N GLN A 8 -12.03 -80.12 -5.66
CA GLN A 8 -12.74 -78.93 -5.18
C GLN A 8 -11.95 -77.62 -5.35
N TYR A 9 -10.63 -77.70 -5.56
CA TYR A 9 -9.81 -76.53 -5.95
C TYR A 9 -9.78 -76.31 -7.47
N PHE A 10 -10.24 -77.26 -8.27
CA PHE A 10 -10.27 -77.14 -9.74
C PHE A 10 -11.64 -76.69 -10.28
N GLU A 11 -12.74 -76.86 -9.53
CA GLU A 11 -14.07 -76.37 -9.93
C GLU A 11 -14.28 -74.86 -9.67
N ASP A 12 -13.53 -74.24 -8.76
CA ASP A 12 -13.58 -72.79 -8.51
C ASP A 12 -12.74 -71.95 -9.50
N LEU A 13 -12.07 -72.58 -10.48
CA LEU A 13 -11.27 -71.92 -11.51
C LEU A 13 -11.95 -71.79 -12.89
N ILE A 14 -13.24 -72.16 -13.02
CA ILE A 14 -14.01 -72.08 -14.29
C ILE A 14 -15.24 -71.15 -14.17
N PHE A 15 -15.10 -70.04 -13.46
CA PHE A 15 -16.01 -68.89 -13.61
C PHE A 15 -15.23 -67.58 -13.81
N PHE A 16 -14.45 -67.51 -14.89
CA PHE A 16 -14.16 -66.22 -15.51
C PHE A 16 -15.47 -65.69 -16.10
N THR A 17 -16.27 -65.00 -15.29
CA THR A 17 -17.30 -64.10 -15.84
C THR A 17 -16.58 -63.12 -16.75
N ALA A 18 -16.88 -63.15 -18.04
CA ALA A 18 -16.37 -62.17 -18.99
C ALA A 18 -16.53 -60.75 -18.39
N PRO A 19 -15.52 -59.87 -18.51
CA PRO A 19 -15.62 -58.52 -17.96
C PRO A 19 -16.91 -57.89 -18.49
N LYS A 20 -17.80 -57.43 -17.60
CA LYS A 20 -19.00 -56.70 -18.01
C LYS A 20 -18.52 -55.47 -18.78
N ILE A 21 -18.68 -55.51 -20.10
CA ILE A 21 -18.32 -54.40 -20.98
C ILE A 21 -19.06 -53.17 -20.46
N PRO A 22 -18.35 -52.11 -20.04
CA PRO A 22 -19.00 -50.92 -19.50
C PRO A 22 -19.98 -50.37 -20.54
N ARG A 23 -21.23 -50.19 -20.11
CA ARG A 23 -22.32 -49.76 -20.99
C ARG A 23 -22.23 -48.25 -21.24
N CYS A 24 -22.73 -47.82 -22.39
CA CYS A 24 -22.92 -46.41 -22.67
C CYS A 24 -23.88 -45.78 -21.62
N PRO A 25 -23.55 -44.60 -21.06
CA PRO A 25 -24.45 -43.90 -20.15
C PRO A 25 -25.79 -43.56 -20.80
N ALA A 26 -26.87 -43.55 -20.02
CA ALA A 26 -28.23 -43.32 -20.53
C ALA A 26 -28.43 -41.94 -21.19
N THR A 27 -27.66 -40.94 -20.77
CA THR A 27 -27.69 -39.57 -21.29
C THR A 27 -26.67 -39.36 -22.43
N CYS A 28 -26.10 -40.44 -22.96
CA CYS A 28 -25.08 -40.39 -24.00
C CYS A 28 -25.41 -41.32 -25.15
N SER A 29 -24.98 -40.94 -26.34
CA SER A 29 -24.91 -41.78 -27.53
C SER A 29 -23.45 -42.17 -27.77
N CYS A 30 -23.13 -43.47 -27.77
CA CYS A 30 -21.76 -43.95 -27.90
C CYS A 30 -21.58 -44.78 -29.17
N THR A 31 -20.48 -44.54 -29.88
CA THR A 31 -19.91 -45.44 -30.89
C THR A 31 -18.78 -46.28 -30.27
N LYS A 32 -17.96 -46.92 -31.11
CA LYS A 32 -16.76 -47.65 -30.66
C LYS A 32 -15.72 -46.71 -30.01
N ASP A 33 -15.64 -45.48 -30.50
CA ASP A 33 -14.55 -44.53 -30.30
C ASP A 33 -15.02 -43.14 -29.86
N SER A 34 -16.31 -42.83 -29.96
CA SER A 34 -16.86 -41.53 -29.59
C SER A 34 -18.06 -41.65 -28.64
N ALA A 35 -18.23 -40.66 -27.78
CA ALA A 35 -19.39 -40.51 -26.92
C ALA A 35 -19.90 -39.06 -26.98
N PHE A 36 -21.19 -38.91 -27.24
CA PHE A 36 -21.88 -37.62 -27.27
C PHE A 36 -22.95 -37.58 -26.19
N CYS A 37 -22.78 -36.71 -25.21
CA CYS A 37 -23.61 -36.64 -24.01
C CYS A 37 -24.38 -35.33 -23.96
N VAL A 38 -25.69 -35.41 -23.66
CA VAL A 38 -26.60 -34.26 -23.55
C VAL A 38 -27.37 -34.35 -22.24
N ASP A 39 -27.65 -33.21 -21.60
CA ASP A 39 -28.48 -33.13 -20.38
C ASP A 39 -27.97 -33.99 -19.22
N THR A 40 -26.64 -34.14 -19.12
CA THR A 40 -26.02 -34.96 -18.08
C THR A 40 -26.05 -34.25 -16.72
N LYS A 41 -26.50 -34.95 -15.68
CA LYS A 41 -26.55 -34.44 -14.30
C LYS A 41 -25.20 -34.45 -13.58
N ALA A 42 -24.29 -35.32 -14.03
CA ALA A 42 -22.94 -35.46 -13.53
C ALA A 42 -22.09 -36.12 -14.62
N ILE A 43 -20.77 -36.03 -14.48
CA ILE A 43 -19.81 -36.70 -15.36
C ILE A 43 -19.99 -38.23 -15.19
N PRO A 44 -20.38 -38.97 -16.25
CA PRO A 44 -20.59 -40.40 -16.14
C PRO A 44 -19.30 -41.13 -15.76
N LYS A 45 -19.40 -42.15 -14.89
CA LYS A 45 -18.23 -42.92 -14.42
C LYS A 45 -17.90 -44.15 -15.26
N SER A 46 -18.75 -44.48 -16.23
CA SER A 46 -18.66 -45.71 -17.03
C SER A 46 -18.89 -45.38 -18.49
N PHE A 47 -17.88 -45.64 -19.32
CA PHE A 47 -17.94 -45.55 -20.78
C PHE A 47 -17.35 -46.82 -21.40
N PRO A 48 -17.71 -47.16 -22.64
CA PRO A 48 -17.08 -48.26 -23.37
C PRO A 48 -15.54 -48.13 -23.39
N PRO A 49 -14.77 -49.23 -23.35
CA PRO A 49 -13.33 -49.22 -23.08
C PRO A 49 -12.44 -48.73 -24.25
N GLY A 50 -12.97 -47.98 -25.22
CA GLY A 50 -12.24 -47.51 -26.39
C GLY A 50 -12.55 -46.07 -26.79
N ILE A 51 -13.23 -45.30 -25.95
CA ILE A 51 -13.58 -43.92 -26.25
C ILE A 51 -12.32 -43.05 -26.32
N ILE A 52 -12.11 -42.42 -27.47
CA ILE A 52 -11.04 -41.45 -27.75
C ILE A 52 -11.60 -40.03 -27.93
N SER A 53 -12.89 -39.88 -28.19
CA SER A 53 -13.56 -38.59 -28.38
C SER A 53 -14.79 -38.47 -27.49
N LEU A 54 -14.86 -37.43 -26.67
CA LEU A 54 -15.99 -37.15 -25.78
C LEU A 54 -16.50 -35.73 -26.02
N THR A 55 -17.80 -35.60 -26.24
CA THR A 55 -18.49 -34.32 -26.33
C THR A 55 -19.59 -34.25 -25.28
N MET A 56 -19.64 -33.16 -24.51
CA MET A 56 -20.69 -32.88 -23.53
C MET A 56 -21.32 -31.52 -23.80
N VAL A 57 -22.65 -31.51 -23.92
CA VAL A 57 -23.45 -30.31 -24.19
C VAL A 57 -24.62 -30.24 -23.20
N ASN A 58 -24.97 -29.03 -22.77
CA ASN A 58 -26.10 -28.77 -21.86
C ASN A 58 -26.06 -29.59 -20.56
N ALA A 59 -24.88 -29.74 -19.96
CA ALA A 59 -24.74 -30.38 -18.67
C ALA A 59 -25.43 -29.59 -17.56
N ALA A 60 -26.12 -30.29 -16.65
CA ALA A 60 -26.84 -29.71 -15.53
C ALA A 60 -25.99 -29.49 -14.27
N PHE A 61 -24.68 -29.78 -14.35
CA PHE A 61 -23.72 -29.51 -13.29
C PHE A 61 -22.82 -28.33 -13.67
N THR A 62 -22.29 -27.63 -12.67
CA THR A 62 -21.56 -26.37 -12.86
C THR A 62 -20.07 -26.48 -12.52
N THR A 63 -19.62 -27.63 -12.03
CA THR A 63 -18.25 -27.82 -11.52
C THR A 63 -17.60 -29.07 -12.13
N ILE A 64 -16.36 -28.94 -12.59
CA ILE A 64 -15.53 -30.09 -13.01
C ILE A 64 -14.54 -30.41 -11.87
N PRO A 65 -14.70 -31.54 -11.17
CA PRO A 65 -13.84 -31.92 -10.05
C PRO A 65 -12.47 -32.43 -10.52
N GLU A 66 -11.53 -32.54 -9.57
CA GLU A 66 -10.22 -33.16 -9.77
C GLU A 66 -10.35 -34.56 -10.40
N GLY A 67 -9.52 -34.85 -11.41
CA GLY A 67 -9.48 -36.16 -12.05
C GLY A 67 -10.81 -36.63 -12.65
N ALA A 68 -11.71 -35.69 -13.00
CA ALA A 68 -13.06 -35.96 -13.49
C ALA A 68 -13.12 -36.99 -14.62
N PHE A 69 -12.13 -36.95 -15.51
CA PHE A 69 -12.04 -37.79 -16.69
C PHE A 69 -10.92 -38.83 -16.59
N SER A 70 -10.35 -39.04 -15.39
CA SER A 70 -9.19 -39.91 -15.19
C SER A 70 -9.39 -41.31 -15.76
N HIS A 71 -10.59 -41.89 -15.65
CA HIS A 71 -10.93 -43.21 -16.20
C HIS A 71 -10.88 -43.33 -17.74
N LEU A 72 -10.80 -42.20 -18.47
CA LEU A 72 -10.73 -42.14 -19.94
C LEU A 72 -9.30 -41.89 -20.43
N HIS A 73 -8.35 -42.73 -20.01
CA HIS A 73 -6.91 -42.54 -20.27
C HIS A 73 -6.49 -42.48 -21.76
N LEU A 74 -7.35 -42.96 -22.67
CA LEU A 74 -7.14 -42.97 -24.12
C LEU A 74 -7.73 -41.75 -24.84
N LEU A 75 -8.37 -40.82 -24.10
CA LEU A 75 -9.04 -39.67 -24.69
C LEU A 75 -8.04 -38.77 -25.43
N GLN A 76 -8.38 -38.44 -26.68
CA GLN A 76 -7.62 -37.55 -27.57
C GLN A 76 -8.37 -36.25 -27.84
N PHE A 77 -9.71 -36.27 -27.78
CA PHE A 77 -10.57 -35.12 -28.03
C PHE A 77 -11.61 -34.97 -26.92
N LEU A 78 -11.71 -33.77 -26.34
CA LEU A 78 -12.72 -33.40 -25.35
C LEU A 78 -13.35 -32.06 -25.70
N LEU A 79 -14.66 -32.06 -25.97
CA LEU A 79 -15.47 -30.86 -26.21
C LEU A 79 -16.50 -30.66 -25.10
N LEU A 80 -16.39 -29.54 -24.41
CA LEU A 80 -17.26 -29.07 -23.34
C LEU A 80 -17.91 -27.76 -23.77
N ASN A 81 -18.98 -27.86 -24.55
CA ASN A 81 -19.60 -26.70 -25.21
C ASN A 81 -21.01 -26.41 -24.68
N SER A 82 -21.35 -25.13 -24.52
CA SER A 82 -22.69 -24.69 -24.11
C SER A 82 -23.17 -25.36 -22.81
N ASN A 83 -22.32 -25.34 -21.78
CA ASN A 83 -22.69 -25.75 -20.42
C ASN A 83 -22.66 -24.53 -19.49
N THR A 84 -23.08 -24.73 -18.24
CA THR A 84 -23.10 -23.67 -17.21
C THR A 84 -21.94 -23.81 -16.22
N PHE A 85 -20.78 -24.27 -16.71
CA PHE A 85 -19.61 -24.46 -15.85
C PHE A 85 -19.10 -23.13 -15.33
N THR A 86 -19.04 -23.01 -14.00
CA THR A 86 -18.54 -21.83 -13.29
C THR A 86 -17.15 -22.06 -12.71
N THR A 87 -16.81 -23.31 -12.39
CA THR A 87 -15.55 -23.68 -11.74
C THR A 87 -14.94 -24.96 -12.32
N ILE A 88 -13.62 -24.95 -12.49
CA ILE A 88 -12.82 -26.12 -12.87
C ILE A 88 -11.74 -26.28 -11.81
N ALA A 89 -11.74 -27.42 -11.12
CA ALA A 89 -10.81 -27.69 -10.03
C ALA A 89 -9.35 -27.82 -10.51
N ASP A 90 -8.43 -27.80 -9.56
CA ASP A 90 -7.05 -28.23 -9.79
C ASP A 90 -7.06 -29.67 -10.34
N ASP A 91 -6.20 -29.94 -11.33
CA ASP A 91 -6.03 -31.29 -11.88
C ASP A 91 -7.31 -31.93 -12.44
N ALA A 92 -8.31 -31.11 -12.84
CA ALA A 92 -9.58 -31.59 -13.38
C ALA A 92 -9.41 -32.58 -14.55
N PHE A 93 -8.36 -32.40 -15.35
CA PHE A 93 -8.03 -33.23 -16.51
C PHE A 93 -6.87 -34.21 -16.27
N ALA A 94 -6.51 -34.46 -15.01
CA ALA A 94 -5.45 -35.41 -14.68
C ALA A 94 -5.78 -36.83 -15.19
N GLY A 95 -4.75 -37.53 -15.67
CA GLY A 95 -4.85 -38.86 -16.27
C GLY A 95 -5.07 -38.86 -17.79
N LEU A 96 -5.37 -37.70 -18.40
CA LEU A 96 -5.59 -37.55 -19.85
C LEU A 96 -4.28 -37.29 -20.62
N SER A 97 -3.29 -38.18 -20.48
CA SER A 97 -1.96 -37.99 -21.07
C SER A 97 -1.91 -38.00 -22.61
N HIS A 98 -2.93 -38.54 -23.28
CA HIS A 98 -3.05 -38.60 -24.74
C HIS A 98 -3.94 -37.49 -25.33
N LEU A 99 -4.47 -36.58 -24.51
CA LEU A 99 -5.39 -35.56 -24.97
C LEU A 99 -4.66 -34.55 -25.86
N GLN A 100 -5.18 -34.36 -27.08
CA GLN A 100 -4.63 -33.46 -28.09
C GLN A 100 -5.50 -32.21 -28.28
N TYR A 101 -6.82 -32.37 -28.18
CA TYR A 101 -7.80 -31.32 -28.39
C TYR A 101 -8.67 -31.16 -27.15
N LEU A 102 -8.63 -29.98 -26.54
CA LEU A 102 -9.47 -29.60 -25.41
C LEU A 102 -10.19 -28.30 -25.72
N PHE A 103 -11.50 -28.40 -25.93
CA PHE A 103 -12.36 -27.26 -26.25
C PHE A 103 -13.36 -27.06 -25.12
N ILE A 104 -13.22 -25.94 -24.41
CA ILE A 104 -14.12 -25.54 -23.33
C ILE A 104 -14.71 -24.21 -23.78
N GLU A 105 -15.87 -24.26 -24.42
CA GLU A 105 -16.41 -23.12 -25.17
C GLU A 105 -17.82 -22.78 -24.71
N ASN A 106 -18.18 -21.50 -24.73
CA ASN A 106 -19.53 -21.04 -24.40
C ASN A 106 -20.00 -21.53 -23.01
N ASN A 107 -19.18 -21.35 -21.98
CA ASN A 107 -19.57 -21.55 -20.57
C ASN A 107 -19.44 -20.24 -19.79
N ASP A 108 -19.59 -20.26 -18.46
CA ASP A 108 -19.51 -19.07 -17.59
C ASP A 108 -18.39 -19.21 -16.55
N ILE A 109 -17.20 -19.60 -17.02
CA ILE A 109 -16.05 -19.87 -16.14
C ILE A 109 -15.55 -18.57 -15.54
N GLN A 110 -15.76 -18.40 -14.23
CA GLN A 110 -15.39 -17.16 -13.55
C GLN A 110 -13.88 -17.08 -13.28
N ALA A 111 -13.26 -18.21 -12.98
CA ALA A 111 -11.84 -18.31 -12.70
C ALA A 111 -11.30 -19.70 -13.01
N LEU A 112 -10.05 -19.74 -13.48
CA LEU A 112 -9.25 -20.96 -13.61
C LEU A 112 -8.14 -20.93 -12.55
N SER A 113 -7.63 -22.10 -12.21
CA SER A 113 -6.42 -22.24 -11.39
C SER A 113 -5.20 -22.49 -12.27
N LYS A 114 -4.01 -22.13 -11.80
CA LYS A 114 -2.76 -22.41 -12.50
C LYS A 114 -2.48 -23.91 -12.70
N TYR A 115 -3.17 -24.77 -11.95
CA TYR A 115 -3.04 -26.23 -12.05
C TYR A 115 -4.16 -26.88 -12.87
N THR A 116 -5.08 -26.11 -13.47
CA THR A 116 -6.22 -26.68 -14.20
C THR A 116 -5.79 -27.59 -15.35
N PHE A 117 -4.76 -27.22 -16.13
CA PHE A 117 -4.26 -28.01 -17.27
C PHE A 117 -2.99 -28.81 -16.96
N ARG A 118 -2.70 -29.04 -15.68
CA ARG A 118 -1.48 -29.76 -15.28
C ARG A 118 -1.51 -31.19 -15.82
N GLY A 119 -0.42 -31.61 -16.44
CA GLY A 119 -0.23 -32.98 -16.93
C GLY A 119 -0.72 -33.25 -18.36
N LEU A 120 -1.33 -32.27 -19.05
CA LEU A 120 -1.77 -32.39 -20.45
C LEU A 120 -0.61 -32.25 -21.45
N LYS A 121 0.36 -33.17 -21.38
CA LYS A 121 1.63 -33.11 -22.14
C LYS A 121 1.47 -33.26 -23.65
N SER A 122 0.36 -33.84 -24.12
CA SER A 122 0.10 -34.09 -25.54
C SER A 122 -0.82 -33.05 -26.18
N LEU A 123 -1.20 -32.01 -25.45
CA LEU A 123 -2.21 -31.05 -25.89
C LEU A 123 -1.65 -30.10 -26.95
N THR A 124 -2.26 -30.10 -28.13
CA THR A 124 -1.88 -29.25 -29.27
C THR A 124 -2.87 -28.11 -29.47
N HIS A 125 -4.16 -28.34 -29.19
CA HIS A 125 -5.21 -27.34 -29.38
C HIS A 125 -6.00 -27.12 -28.08
N LEU A 126 -6.02 -25.87 -27.61
CA LEU A 126 -6.80 -25.45 -26.46
C LEU A 126 -7.75 -24.31 -26.86
N SER A 127 -9.04 -24.47 -26.60
CA SER A 127 -10.00 -23.37 -26.72
C SER A 127 -10.64 -23.08 -25.37
N LEU A 128 -10.58 -21.80 -24.98
CA LEU A 128 -11.30 -21.22 -23.86
C LEU A 128 -12.21 -20.08 -24.35
N SER A 129 -12.69 -20.18 -25.60
CA SER A 129 -13.47 -19.13 -26.22
C SER A 129 -14.84 -18.95 -25.56
N ASN A 130 -15.31 -17.70 -25.50
CA ASN A 130 -16.65 -17.34 -24.99
C ASN A 130 -16.93 -17.85 -23.56
N ASN A 131 -15.99 -17.71 -22.63
CA ASN A 131 -16.17 -18.08 -21.22
C ASN A 131 -16.30 -16.90 -20.25
N ASN A 132 -16.41 -15.66 -20.77
CA ASN A 132 -16.46 -14.43 -19.97
C ASN A 132 -15.26 -14.25 -19.01
N LEU A 133 -14.12 -14.85 -19.32
CA LEU A 133 -12.91 -14.77 -18.48
C LEU A 133 -12.43 -13.32 -18.41
N GLN A 134 -12.22 -12.84 -17.18
CA GLN A 134 -11.68 -11.50 -16.93
C GLN A 134 -10.17 -11.49 -16.73
N GLN A 135 -9.58 -12.63 -16.38
CA GLN A 135 -8.15 -12.82 -16.14
C GLN A 135 -7.79 -14.31 -16.29
N LEU A 136 -6.53 -14.60 -16.59
CA LEU A 136 -5.97 -15.95 -16.54
C LEU A 136 -4.89 -16.02 -15.45
N PRO A 137 -4.86 -17.08 -14.63
CA PRO A 137 -3.82 -17.24 -13.62
C PRO A 137 -2.45 -17.40 -14.28
N ARG A 138 -1.42 -16.83 -13.65
CA ARG A 138 -0.02 -16.99 -14.08
C ARG A 138 0.35 -18.47 -14.13
N ASP A 139 1.17 -18.85 -15.10
CA ASP A 139 1.67 -20.20 -15.34
C ASP A 139 0.60 -21.22 -15.79
N LEU A 140 -0.61 -20.79 -16.16
CA LEU A 140 -1.68 -21.68 -16.64
C LEU A 140 -1.23 -22.60 -17.78
N PHE A 141 -0.37 -22.10 -18.67
CA PHE A 141 0.12 -22.81 -19.85
C PHE A 141 1.49 -23.45 -19.65
N LYS A 142 2.05 -23.42 -18.44
CA LYS A 142 3.43 -23.84 -18.15
C LYS A 142 3.74 -25.30 -18.52
N HIS A 143 2.73 -26.15 -18.55
CA HIS A 143 2.87 -27.59 -18.82
C HIS A 143 2.39 -28.01 -20.21
N LEU A 144 2.08 -27.04 -21.09
CA LEU A 144 1.55 -27.27 -22.43
C LEU A 144 2.67 -27.10 -23.47
N ASP A 145 3.67 -27.97 -23.41
CA ASP A 145 4.96 -27.80 -24.12
C ASP A 145 4.84 -27.83 -25.66
N ILE A 146 3.78 -28.46 -26.20
CA ILE A 146 3.58 -28.66 -27.64
C ILE A 146 2.31 -27.96 -28.17
N LEU A 147 1.80 -26.96 -27.44
CA LEU A 147 0.59 -26.23 -27.80
C LEU A 147 0.80 -25.44 -29.11
N THR A 148 0.04 -25.78 -30.15
CA THR A 148 0.10 -25.12 -31.46
C THR A 148 -0.96 -24.04 -31.61
N ASP A 149 -2.15 -24.24 -31.01
CA ASP A 149 -3.29 -23.35 -31.20
C ASP A 149 -3.99 -23.07 -29.87
N LEU A 150 -4.21 -21.79 -29.59
CA LEU A 150 -4.91 -21.32 -28.40
C LEU A 150 -5.99 -20.31 -28.82
N ASP A 151 -7.26 -20.62 -28.55
CA ASP A 151 -8.36 -19.67 -28.75
C ASP A 151 -8.84 -19.07 -27.43
N LEU A 152 -8.76 -17.75 -27.33
CA LEU A 152 -9.19 -16.95 -26.18
C LEU A 152 -10.26 -15.91 -26.56
N ARG A 153 -10.81 -15.95 -27.77
CA ARG A 153 -11.82 -14.97 -28.25
C ARG A 153 -13.09 -15.02 -27.42
N GLY A 154 -13.84 -13.92 -27.42
CA GLY A 154 -15.12 -13.82 -26.69
C GLY A 154 -14.99 -13.77 -25.17
N ASN A 155 -13.78 -13.52 -24.64
CA ASN A 155 -13.55 -13.24 -23.22
C ASN A 155 -13.46 -11.73 -22.96
N SER A 156 -13.60 -11.33 -21.69
CA SER A 156 -13.71 -9.94 -21.26
C SER A 156 -12.50 -9.52 -20.41
N PHE A 157 -11.30 -9.63 -20.97
CA PHE A 157 -10.04 -9.47 -20.24
C PHE A 157 -9.86 -8.07 -19.63
N ARG A 158 -9.47 -8.03 -18.35
CA ARG A 158 -8.99 -6.83 -17.66
C ARG A 158 -7.48 -6.71 -17.83
N CYS A 159 -7.04 -5.79 -18.68
CA CYS A 159 -5.65 -5.54 -18.99
C CYS A 159 -4.96 -4.68 -17.93
N ASN A 160 -4.67 -5.31 -16.80
CA ASN A 160 -3.86 -4.76 -15.70
C ASN A 160 -2.64 -5.66 -15.44
N CYS A 161 -1.98 -5.49 -14.31
CA CYS A 161 -0.79 -6.27 -13.95
C CYS A 161 -0.93 -7.79 -13.96
N LYS A 162 -2.15 -8.31 -13.77
CA LYS A 162 -2.41 -9.75 -13.82
C LYS A 162 -2.36 -10.32 -15.23
N ILE A 163 -2.55 -9.51 -16.27
CA ILE A 163 -2.43 -9.97 -17.67
C ILE A 163 -1.01 -9.85 -18.22
N LYS A 164 -0.12 -9.15 -17.50
CA LYS A 164 1.26 -8.89 -17.95
C LYS A 164 1.99 -10.17 -18.36
N TRP A 165 1.80 -11.26 -17.64
CA TRP A 165 2.43 -12.55 -17.97
C TRP A 165 1.93 -13.12 -19.29
N LEU A 166 0.65 -12.91 -19.63
CA LEU A 166 0.07 -13.38 -20.89
C LEU A 166 0.65 -12.60 -22.06
N VAL A 167 0.80 -11.28 -21.90
CA VAL A 167 1.46 -10.42 -22.89
C VAL A 167 2.91 -10.90 -23.14
N ASP A 168 3.67 -11.13 -22.07
CA ASP A 168 5.04 -11.65 -22.15
C ASP A 168 5.12 -13.06 -22.76
N TRP A 169 4.13 -13.93 -22.47
CA TRP A 169 4.04 -15.27 -23.04
C TRP A 169 3.71 -15.23 -24.53
N MET A 170 2.77 -14.37 -24.96
CA MET A 170 2.37 -14.20 -26.36
C MET A 170 3.52 -13.67 -27.23
N GLU A 171 4.42 -12.85 -26.66
CA GLU A 171 5.61 -12.35 -27.36
C GLU A 171 6.66 -13.46 -27.62
N LYS A 172 6.68 -14.51 -26.78
CA LYS A 172 7.73 -15.55 -26.79
C LYS A 172 7.28 -16.88 -27.38
N THR A 173 5.97 -17.13 -27.44
CA THR A 173 5.42 -18.42 -27.86
C THR A 173 5.36 -18.54 -29.38
N ASN A 174 5.43 -19.78 -29.88
CA ASN A 174 5.13 -20.11 -31.28
C ASN A 174 3.66 -20.55 -31.47
N THR A 175 2.86 -20.57 -30.40
CA THR A 175 1.44 -20.91 -30.44
C THR A 175 0.67 -19.84 -31.22
N SER A 176 -0.15 -20.27 -32.17
CA SER A 176 -1.10 -19.42 -32.90
C SER A 176 -2.21 -18.96 -31.95
N VAL A 177 -2.33 -17.64 -31.76
CA VAL A 177 -3.41 -17.03 -30.97
C VAL A 177 -4.18 -16.00 -31.80
N PRO A 178 -5.50 -16.17 -32.01
CA PRO A 178 -6.33 -15.18 -32.67
C PRO A 178 -6.32 -13.82 -31.95
N ALA A 179 -6.75 -12.76 -32.65
CA ALA A 179 -6.84 -11.43 -32.05
C ALA A 179 -7.81 -11.41 -30.86
N VAL A 180 -7.27 -11.04 -29.69
CA VAL A 180 -8.01 -10.85 -28.44
C VAL A 180 -7.79 -9.44 -27.92
N TYR A 181 -8.82 -8.89 -27.27
CA TYR A 181 -8.91 -7.48 -26.94
C TYR A 181 -9.14 -7.27 -25.45
N CYS A 182 -8.64 -6.16 -24.93
CA CYS A 182 -8.90 -5.69 -23.59
C CYS A 182 -10.32 -5.13 -23.48
N ALA A 183 -11.08 -5.58 -22.47
CA ALA A 183 -12.39 -5.01 -22.15
C ALA A 183 -12.27 -3.83 -21.16
N SER A 184 -11.20 -3.79 -20.36
CA SER A 184 -10.91 -2.74 -19.36
C SER A 184 -9.41 -2.78 -19.00
N PRO A 185 -8.86 -1.80 -18.26
CA PRO A 185 -9.45 -0.52 -17.91
C PRO A 185 -9.61 0.39 -19.14
N PHE A 186 -10.19 1.58 -18.98
CA PHE A 186 -10.56 2.48 -20.08
C PHE A 186 -9.37 2.82 -20.98
N GLU A 187 -8.18 2.95 -20.41
CA GLU A 187 -6.93 3.27 -21.11
C GLU A 187 -6.52 2.20 -22.13
N PHE A 188 -6.92 0.94 -21.88
CA PHE A 188 -6.61 -0.20 -22.74
C PHE A 188 -7.84 -0.74 -23.47
N GLN A 189 -9.04 -0.24 -23.20
CA GLN A 189 -10.27 -0.78 -23.77
C GLN A 189 -10.23 -0.78 -25.31
N GLY A 190 -10.52 -1.95 -25.90
CA GLY A 190 -10.49 -2.16 -27.35
C GLY A 190 -9.09 -2.35 -27.95
N ARG A 191 -8.01 -2.23 -27.16
CA ARG A 191 -6.64 -2.54 -27.61
C ARG A 191 -6.45 -4.05 -27.70
N ARG A 192 -5.74 -4.49 -28.74
CA ARG A 192 -5.35 -5.90 -28.89
C ARG A 192 -4.27 -6.24 -27.87
N ILE A 193 -4.42 -7.35 -27.15
CA ILE A 193 -3.48 -7.76 -26.09
C ILE A 193 -2.06 -7.99 -26.64
N HIS A 194 -1.96 -8.58 -27.83
CA HIS A 194 -0.69 -8.82 -28.52
C HIS A 194 0.07 -7.53 -28.91
N ASP A 195 -0.62 -6.39 -29.00
CA ASP A 195 0.00 -5.10 -29.34
C ASP A 195 0.48 -4.34 -28.10
N LEU A 196 0.23 -4.87 -26.90
CA LEU A 196 0.73 -4.33 -25.65
C LEU A 196 2.12 -4.89 -25.37
N ALA A 197 2.95 -4.11 -24.67
CA ALA A 197 4.24 -4.53 -24.20
C ALA A 197 4.24 -4.70 -22.67
N PRO A 198 5.08 -5.57 -22.08
CA PRO A 198 5.18 -5.71 -20.62
C PRO A 198 5.49 -4.39 -19.88
N ARG A 199 6.14 -3.44 -20.55
CA ARG A 199 6.44 -2.08 -20.05
C ARG A 199 5.22 -1.16 -19.95
N ASP A 200 4.13 -1.48 -20.64
CA ASP A 200 2.89 -0.70 -20.59
C ASP A 200 2.16 -0.87 -19.25
N PHE A 201 2.57 -1.87 -18.46
CA PHE A 201 2.01 -2.16 -17.13
C PHE A 201 3.00 -1.75 -16.02
N ASN A 202 2.70 -0.66 -15.30
CA ASN A 202 3.41 -0.35 -14.07
C ASN A 202 2.88 -1.21 -12.90
N CYS A 203 3.56 -2.32 -12.64
CA CYS A 203 3.14 -3.30 -11.65
C CYS A 203 3.85 -3.21 -10.31
N ILE A 204 4.78 -2.27 -10.18
CA ILE A 204 5.42 -1.99 -8.92
C ILE A 204 4.56 -0.96 -8.20
N SER A 205 3.95 -1.40 -7.10
CA SER A 205 3.18 -0.55 -6.18
C SER A 205 3.86 -0.54 -4.81
N ALA A 206 3.22 0.10 -3.84
CA ALA A 206 3.66 0.10 -2.46
C ALA A 206 2.56 -0.35 -1.50
N ASP A 207 2.96 -0.78 -0.31
CA ASP A 207 2.08 -1.04 0.82
C ASP A 207 2.64 -0.38 2.09
N PHE A 208 1.78 -0.06 3.03
CA PHE A 208 2.09 0.43 4.37
C PHE A 208 1.54 -0.57 5.38
N VAL A 209 2.42 -1.41 5.92
CA VAL A 209 2.05 -2.47 6.85
C VAL A 209 2.47 -2.07 8.25
N VAL A 210 1.62 -2.33 9.25
CA VAL A 210 1.97 -2.08 10.66
C VAL A 210 3.24 -2.86 10.99
N TYR A 211 4.29 -2.14 11.34
CA TYR A 211 5.62 -2.66 11.66
C TYR A 211 5.77 -2.86 13.16
N GLU A 212 5.54 -1.80 13.92
CA GLU A 212 5.60 -1.80 15.38
C GLU A 212 4.38 -1.09 15.97
N THR A 213 3.96 -1.55 17.14
CA THR A 213 2.88 -0.93 17.92
C THR A 213 3.44 -0.50 19.26
N PHE A 214 3.37 0.79 19.52
CA PHE A 214 3.80 1.38 20.78
C PHE A 214 2.59 1.51 21.72
N PRO A 215 2.56 0.82 22.87
CA PRO A 215 1.38 0.73 23.74
C PRO A 215 1.18 1.99 24.61
N PHE A 216 1.24 3.17 23.98
CA PHE A 216 1.03 4.46 24.61
C PHE A 216 0.44 5.47 23.63
N HIS A 217 -0.18 6.51 24.18
CA HIS A 217 -0.64 7.67 23.43
C HIS A 217 0.50 8.67 23.24
N SER A 218 0.50 9.37 22.10
CA SER A 218 1.44 10.46 21.83
C SER A 218 0.78 11.56 21.00
N VAL A 219 1.28 12.78 21.16
CA VAL A 219 0.78 13.97 20.44
C VAL A 219 1.75 14.50 19.41
N SER A 220 3.04 14.21 19.54
CA SER A 220 4.06 14.52 18.56
C SER A 220 5.09 13.39 18.49
N VAL A 221 5.71 13.27 17.31
CA VAL A 221 6.78 12.34 17.03
C VAL A 221 7.81 13.03 16.14
N GLU A 222 9.08 12.96 16.53
CA GLU A 222 10.20 13.56 15.79
C GLU A 222 11.33 12.53 15.69
N SER A 223 11.88 12.35 14.49
CA SER A 223 13.09 11.56 14.30
C SER A 223 14.31 12.46 14.22
N TYR A 224 15.46 11.94 14.65
CA TYR A 224 16.73 12.65 14.57
C TYR A 224 17.89 11.65 14.60
N GLU A 225 19.01 12.04 14.01
CA GLU A 225 20.26 11.30 14.06
C GLU A 225 21.17 11.92 15.13
N PHE A 226 21.83 11.08 15.92
CA PHE A 226 22.80 11.51 16.91
C PHE A 226 23.85 10.43 17.10
N ASN A 227 25.14 10.77 17.01
CA ASN A 227 26.24 9.81 17.09
C ASN A 227 26.07 8.60 16.13
N GLU A 228 25.67 8.85 14.88
CA GLU A 228 25.44 7.84 13.82
C GLU A 228 24.27 6.86 14.08
N ASP A 229 23.60 6.97 15.22
CA ASP A 229 22.40 6.19 15.54
C ASP A 229 21.13 6.97 15.19
N GLN A 230 20.09 6.23 14.80
CA GLN A 230 18.76 6.78 14.52
C GLN A 230 17.88 6.75 15.77
N PHE A 231 17.36 7.91 16.16
CA PHE A 231 16.48 8.07 17.30
C PHE A 231 15.10 8.60 16.91
N VAL A 232 14.16 8.40 17.84
CA VAL A 232 12.79 8.92 17.78
C VAL A 232 12.38 9.46 19.14
N ALA A 233 11.82 10.67 19.19
CA ALA A 233 11.26 11.26 20.40
C ALA A 233 9.73 11.35 20.29
N PHE A 234 9.02 10.92 21.35
CA PHE A 234 7.56 11.01 21.48
C PHE A 234 7.18 11.90 22.65
N ALA A 235 6.26 12.85 22.43
CA ALA A 235 5.60 13.57 23.53
C ALA A 235 4.36 12.80 24.01
N GLN A 236 4.36 12.39 25.28
CA GLN A 236 3.32 11.57 25.89
C GLN A 236 2.67 12.32 27.06
N PRO A 237 1.69 13.21 26.82
CA PRO A 237 1.11 14.06 27.85
C PRO A 237 0.45 13.24 28.97
N ASP A 238 -0.30 12.19 28.63
CA ASP A 238 -0.99 11.33 29.62
C ASP A 238 -0.02 10.57 30.53
N SER A 239 1.14 10.18 29.98
CA SER A 239 2.18 9.46 30.73
C SER A 239 3.15 10.40 31.45
N GLY A 240 3.14 11.70 31.11
CA GLY A 240 4.02 12.68 31.71
C GLY A 240 5.49 12.56 31.30
N PHE A 241 5.78 12.10 30.07
CA PHE A 241 7.15 11.93 29.57
C PHE A 241 7.32 12.45 28.14
N CYS A 242 8.54 12.93 27.83
CA CYS A 242 9.11 12.78 26.50
C CYS A 242 9.91 11.47 26.50
N THR A 243 9.48 10.49 25.71
CA THR A 243 10.15 9.18 25.63
C THR A 243 10.98 9.12 24.37
N LEU A 244 12.25 8.73 24.50
CA LEU A 244 13.20 8.60 23.42
C LEU A 244 13.44 7.12 23.14
N TYR A 245 13.39 6.75 21.87
CA TYR A 245 13.71 5.43 21.35
C TYR A 245 14.94 5.52 20.45
N VAL A 246 15.72 4.44 20.42
CA VAL A 246 16.88 4.24 19.53
C VAL A 246 16.61 3.02 18.66
N TRP A 247 17.08 3.05 17.42
CA TRP A 247 17.02 1.91 16.51
C TRP A 247 18.02 0.81 16.93
N ASP A 248 17.54 -0.42 17.07
CA ASP A 248 18.38 -1.59 17.27
C ASP A 248 18.72 -2.23 15.91
N HIS A 249 19.97 -2.11 15.47
CA HIS A 249 20.46 -2.66 14.20
C HIS A 249 20.50 -4.20 14.14
N VAL A 250 20.33 -4.91 15.26
CA VAL A 250 20.33 -6.37 15.32
C VAL A 250 18.90 -6.90 15.24
N GLU A 251 18.01 -6.40 16.11
CA GLU A 251 16.60 -6.81 16.12
C GLU A 251 15.76 -6.07 15.08
N MET A 252 16.29 -4.99 14.50
CA MET A 252 15.61 -4.13 13.52
C MET A 252 14.33 -3.51 14.09
N VAL A 253 14.35 -3.04 15.34
CA VAL A 253 13.19 -2.45 16.04
C VAL A 253 13.59 -1.22 16.84
N PHE A 254 12.63 -0.36 17.18
CA PHE A 254 12.88 0.76 18.08
C PHE A 254 12.82 0.33 19.54
N ARG A 255 13.93 0.52 20.28
CA ARG A 255 14.00 0.26 21.73
C ARG A 255 13.97 1.54 22.53
N LYS A 256 13.29 1.50 23.68
CA LYS A 256 13.26 2.61 24.62
C LYS A 256 14.67 2.91 25.12
N HIS A 257 15.13 4.14 24.94
CA HIS A 257 16.45 4.61 25.34
C HIS A 257 16.41 5.46 26.61
N HIS A 258 15.58 6.52 26.63
CA HIS A 258 15.54 7.45 27.77
C HIS A 258 14.18 8.12 27.95
N ASN A 259 13.90 8.62 29.16
CA ASN A 259 12.71 9.42 29.46
C ASN A 259 13.09 10.77 30.05
N ILE A 260 12.49 11.84 29.54
CA ILE A 260 12.52 13.16 30.18
C ILE A 260 11.16 13.38 30.85
N THR A 261 11.15 13.51 32.17
CA THR A 261 9.92 13.75 32.94
C THR A 261 9.31 15.09 32.57
N SER A 262 8.07 15.06 32.09
CA SER A 262 7.36 16.21 31.54
C SER A 262 5.85 15.99 31.62
N ARG A 263 5.21 16.48 32.71
CA ARG A 263 3.81 16.19 33.08
C ARG A 263 2.75 16.50 32.02
N SER A 264 3.07 17.37 31.05
CA SER A 264 2.14 17.77 29.99
C SER A 264 2.90 18.13 28.72
N ALA A 265 3.85 17.28 28.34
CA ALA A 265 4.61 17.46 27.10
C ALA A 265 3.67 17.48 25.89
N VAL A 266 3.71 18.56 25.12
CA VAL A 266 3.02 18.68 23.83
C VAL A 266 3.99 18.52 22.67
N TYR A 267 5.26 18.88 22.88
CA TYR A 267 6.29 18.73 21.86
C TYR A 267 7.66 18.47 22.50
N CYS A 268 8.43 17.57 21.88
CA CYS A 268 9.80 17.24 22.27
C CYS A 268 10.67 17.37 21.02
N LYS A 269 11.27 18.55 20.81
CA LYS A 269 12.05 18.84 19.60
C LYS A 269 13.55 18.62 19.87
N PRO A 270 14.18 17.63 19.23
CA PRO A 270 15.63 17.44 19.32
C PRO A 270 16.37 18.53 18.54
N VAL A 271 17.52 18.98 19.03
CA VAL A 271 18.43 19.90 18.33
C VAL A 271 19.85 19.44 18.58
N VAL A 272 20.60 19.12 17.52
CA VAL A 272 22.02 18.75 17.62
C VAL A 272 22.88 19.94 17.20
N ILE A 273 23.64 20.49 18.14
CA ILE A 273 24.54 21.63 17.91
C ILE A 273 25.94 21.22 18.30
N ASN A 274 26.88 21.27 17.35
CA ASN A 274 28.29 20.92 17.57
C ASN A 274 28.44 19.55 18.28
N ASN A 275 27.79 18.52 17.73
CA ASN A 275 27.73 17.16 18.29
C ASN A 275 27.19 17.05 19.72
N THR A 276 26.48 18.07 20.21
CA THR A 276 25.79 18.04 21.50
C THR A 276 24.28 18.01 21.27
N LEU A 277 23.60 17.03 21.86
CA LEU A 277 22.15 16.91 21.79
C LEU A 277 21.48 17.81 22.84
N TYR A 278 20.55 18.63 22.38
CA TYR A 278 19.61 19.40 23.17
C TYR A 278 18.19 18.94 22.88
N MET A 279 17.30 19.12 23.85
CA MET A 279 15.87 18.82 23.71
C MET A 279 15.05 20.01 24.19
N VAL A 280 14.26 20.59 23.29
CA VAL A 280 13.27 21.62 23.62
C VAL A 280 11.97 20.91 23.98
N VAL A 281 11.57 20.99 25.26
CA VAL A 281 10.37 20.35 25.78
C VAL A 281 9.30 21.41 26.04
N ALA A 282 8.31 21.44 25.16
CA ALA A 282 7.14 22.32 25.26
C ALA A 282 6.07 21.69 26.15
N GLN A 283 5.58 22.44 27.14
CA GLN A 283 4.62 21.94 28.14
C GLN A 283 3.46 22.91 28.37
N LEU A 284 2.26 22.36 28.59
CA LEU A 284 1.06 23.15 28.92
C LEU A 284 0.96 23.60 30.38
N PHE A 285 1.64 22.90 31.29
CA PHE A 285 1.69 23.13 32.72
C PHE A 285 3.15 23.07 33.21
N GLY A 286 3.51 23.93 34.18
CA GLY A 286 4.85 23.95 34.77
C GLY A 286 5.90 24.78 34.00
N GLY A 287 5.54 25.32 32.83
CA GLY A 287 6.46 26.04 31.95
C GLY A 287 7.20 25.10 31.01
N SER A 288 7.79 25.63 29.93
CA SER A 288 8.58 24.83 28.98
C SER A 288 10.07 24.92 29.31
N HIS A 289 10.86 23.91 28.94
CA HIS A 289 12.26 23.79 29.37
C HIS A 289 13.17 23.30 28.24
N ILE A 290 14.46 23.59 28.36
CA ILE A 290 15.51 23.07 27.49
C ILE A 290 16.41 22.15 28.29
N TYR A 291 16.63 20.96 27.76
CA TYR A 291 17.51 19.95 28.32
C TYR A 291 18.73 19.76 27.44
N LYS A 292 19.86 19.43 28.06
CA LYS A 292 21.12 19.05 27.40
C LYS A 292 21.43 17.59 27.74
N TRP A 293 21.83 16.82 26.74
CA TRP A 293 22.37 15.48 26.92
C TRP A 293 23.78 15.55 27.53
N MET A 294 24.01 14.78 28.59
CA MET A 294 25.31 14.59 29.22
C MET A 294 25.69 13.13 29.09
N GLU A 295 26.92 12.82 28.70
CA GLU A 295 27.38 11.44 28.50
C GLU A 295 27.80 10.76 29.80
N ASP A 296 28.25 11.52 30.81
CA ASP A 296 28.74 10.98 32.09
C ASP A 296 28.12 11.69 33.31
N PRO A 297 27.12 11.07 33.98
CA PRO A 297 26.36 9.89 33.54
C PRO A 297 25.39 10.25 32.39
N GLN A 298 25.08 9.26 31.55
CA GLN A 298 24.13 9.37 30.43
C GLN A 298 22.74 9.83 30.89
N ARG A 299 22.45 11.12 30.76
CA ARG A 299 21.14 11.69 31.13
C ARG A 299 20.91 13.05 30.49
N PHE A 300 19.62 13.39 30.38
CA PHE A 300 19.23 14.77 30.13
C PHE A 300 19.28 15.60 31.43
N VAL A 301 19.89 16.78 31.33
CA VAL A 301 19.94 17.77 32.40
C VAL A 301 19.19 19.01 31.94
N LYS A 302 18.22 19.47 32.74
CA LYS A 302 17.56 20.75 32.49
C LYS A 302 18.60 21.87 32.63
N ILE A 303 18.82 22.63 31.56
CA ILE A 303 19.78 23.74 31.54
C ILE A 303 19.10 25.11 31.49
N GLN A 304 17.85 25.18 31.04
CA GLN A 304 17.18 26.45 30.84
C GLN A 304 15.66 26.36 30.95
N ASP A 305 15.06 27.40 31.53
CA ASP A 305 13.63 27.69 31.50
C ASP A 305 13.26 28.58 30.31
N ILE A 306 12.17 28.24 29.63
CA ILE A 306 11.59 29.10 28.59
C ILE A 306 10.63 30.08 29.26
N ASP A 307 10.71 31.36 28.88
CA ASP A 307 9.97 32.47 29.50
C ASP A 307 8.45 32.25 29.42
N THR A 308 7.85 31.96 30.58
CA THR A 308 6.41 31.69 30.72
C THR A 308 5.54 32.93 30.53
N SER A 309 6.12 34.13 30.57
CA SER A 309 5.39 35.35 30.26
C SER A 309 5.05 35.43 28.76
N ARG A 310 5.92 34.86 27.91
CA ARG A 310 5.78 34.82 26.45
C ARG A 310 5.13 33.54 25.95
N VAL A 311 5.59 32.39 26.42
CA VAL A 311 5.09 31.07 26.00
C VAL A 311 4.27 30.46 27.13
N ARG A 312 2.95 30.43 26.93
CA ARG A 312 1.94 29.98 27.91
C ARG A 312 1.24 28.70 27.49
N LYS A 313 0.87 28.56 26.21
CA LYS A 313 0.16 27.38 25.68
C LYS A 313 0.82 26.94 24.38
N PRO A 314 2.05 26.40 24.46
CA PRO A 314 2.76 25.96 23.28
C PRO A 314 2.00 24.82 22.59
N ASN A 315 2.01 24.80 21.26
CA ASN A 315 1.35 23.75 20.48
C ASN A 315 2.32 23.03 19.52
N PHE A 316 3.31 23.74 18.99
CA PHE A 316 4.27 23.21 18.03
C PHE A 316 5.63 23.87 18.22
N VAL A 317 6.71 23.14 17.95
CA VAL A 317 8.08 23.67 17.98
C VAL A 317 8.76 23.33 16.66
N GLU A 318 9.37 24.32 16.03
CA GLU A 318 10.18 24.14 14.82
C GLU A 318 11.59 24.68 15.02
N THR A 319 12.56 24.08 14.35
CA THR A 319 13.98 24.46 14.42
C THR A 319 14.50 24.77 13.03
N PHE A 320 15.36 25.78 12.93
CA PHE A 320 15.95 26.18 11.66
C PHE A 320 17.28 26.88 11.87
N GLN A 321 18.07 26.98 10.80
CA GLN A 321 19.32 27.72 10.77
C GLN A 321 19.21 28.94 9.85
N LEU A 322 19.76 30.07 10.29
CA LEU A 322 19.90 31.29 9.50
C LEU A 322 21.32 31.81 9.66
N ASP A 323 22.00 32.07 8.55
CA ASP A 323 23.34 32.67 8.53
C ASP A 323 24.36 31.94 9.47
N GLY A 324 24.26 30.60 9.56
CA GLY A 324 25.10 29.75 10.41
C GLY A 324 24.68 29.64 11.88
N GLU A 325 23.61 30.32 12.27
CA GLU A 325 23.12 30.38 13.65
C GLU A 325 21.87 29.51 13.82
N TRP A 326 21.76 28.83 14.96
CA TRP A 326 20.61 28.00 15.30
C TRP A 326 19.47 28.82 15.91
N TYR A 327 18.26 28.52 15.50
CA TYR A 327 17.03 29.09 16.05
C TYR A 327 16.01 27.98 16.30
N PHE A 328 15.12 28.23 17.26
CA PHE A 328 13.85 27.52 17.32
C PHE A 328 12.71 28.52 17.53
N ILE A 329 11.51 28.12 17.14
CA ILE A 329 10.28 28.88 17.31
C ILE A 329 9.25 28.00 18.02
N VAL A 330 8.49 28.61 18.93
CA VAL A 330 7.40 27.95 19.64
C VAL A 330 6.10 28.64 19.26
N ALA A 331 5.20 27.92 18.59
CA ALA A 331 3.85 28.39 18.30
C ALA A 331 3.01 28.37 19.59
N ASP A 332 2.40 29.51 19.94
CA ASP A 332 1.55 29.64 21.13
C ASP A 332 0.06 29.78 20.77
N SER A 333 -0.74 28.87 21.29
CA SER A 333 -2.18 28.77 21.04
C SER A 333 -3.03 29.66 21.96
N SER A 334 -2.42 30.41 22.88
CA SER A 334 -3.12 31.34 23.77
C SER A 334 -3.02 32.78 23.28
N LYS A 335 -4.08 33.57 23.54
CA LYS A 335 -4.08 35.00 23.22
C LYS A 335 -3.08 35.82 24.05
N ALA A 336 -2.77 35.36 25.27
CA ALA A 336 -1.90 36.09 26.19
C ALA A 336 -0.42 35.76 26.00
N GLY A 337 -0.12 34.62 25.36
CA GLY A 337 1.21 34.30 24.87
C GLY A 337 1.45 34.90 23.49
N SER A 338 2.66 34.71 22.98
CA SER A 338 3.02 35.06 21.61
C SER A 338 3.96 34.01 21.05
N THR A 339 3.80 33.69 19.77
CA THR A 339 4.72 32.80 19.06
C THR A 339 6.11 33.41 19.10
N SER A 340 7.07 32.70 19.68
CA SER A 340 8.36 33.28 20.07
C SER A 340 9.52 32.51 19.47
N ILE A 341 10.43 33.26 18.83
CA ILE A 341 11.68 32.80 18.25
C ILE A 341 12.79 32.97 19.29
N TYR A 342 13.61 31.94 19.44
CA TYR A 342 14.78 31.90 20.29
C TYR A 342 16.01 31.63 19.43
N ARG A 343 17.12 32.31 19.74
CA ARG A 343 18.40 32.19 19.06
C ARG A 343 19.42 31.53 19.98
N TRP A 344 20.17 30.58 19.43
CA TRP A 344 21.32 29.99 20.10
C TRP A 344 22.40 31.04 20.34
N ASN A 345 22.90 31.10 21.56
CA ASN A 345 24.06 31.89 21.91
C ASN A 345 24.92 31.09 22.88
N SER A 346 25.95 30.41 22.37
CA SER A 346 27.04 29.70 23.06
C SER A 346 26.67 28.68 24.15
N ASN A 347 25.87 29.05 25.15
CA ASN A 347 25.47 28.26 26.31
C ASN A 347 23.96 27.98 26.41
N GLY A 348 23.12 28.62 25.58
CA GLY A 348 21.67 28.46 25.64
C GLY A 348 20.92 29.19 24.53
N PHE A 349 19.59 29.18 24.61
CA PHE A 349 18.71 29.81 23.63
C PHE A 349 17.98 31.01 24.23
N TYR A 350 18.11 32.18 23.63
CA TYR A 350 17.56 33.42 24.18
C TYR A 350 16.52 34.01 23.25
N SER A 351 15.52 34.68 23.82
CA SER A 351 14.45 35.33 23.06
C SER A 351 15.05 36.27 22.01
N HIS A 352 14.64 36.07 20.76
CA HIS A 352 15.08 36.85 19.60
C HIS A 352 13.96 37.74 19.06
N GLN A 353 12.76 37.17 18.91
CA GLN A 353 11.61 37.89 18.34
C GLN A 353 10.29 37.24 18.77
N SER A 354 9.26 38.06 19.02
CA SER A 354 7.88 37.59 19.18
C SER A 354 7.07 37.96 17.93
N LEU A 355 6.24 37.04 17.48
CA LEU A 355 5.39 37.15 16.30
C LEU A 355 3.91 37.02 16.70
N HIS A 356 3.06 37.59 15.84
CA HIS A 356 1.61 37.40 15.86
C HIS A 356 0.93 37.57 17.24
N PRO A 357 1.14 38.71 17.93
CA PRO A 357 0.58 38.94 19.27
C PRO A 357 -0.95 38.86 19.24
N TRP A 358 -1.56 38.34 20.31
CA TRP A 358 -3.02 38.19 20.48
C TRP A 358 -3.71 37.13 19.61
N HIS A 359 -2.93 36.35 18.87
CA HIS A 359 -3.42 35.27 18.01
C HIS A 359 -3.24 33.91 18.69
N ARG A 360 -3.96 32.90 18.19
CA ARG A 360 -3.91 31.53 18.71
C ARG A 360 -3.22 30.66 17.67
N ASP A 361 -1.90 30.72 17.63
CA ASP A 361 -1.10 30.01 16.66
C ASP A 361 -1.07 28.51 16.96
N THR A 362 -1.34 27.70 15.95
CA THR A 362 -1.42 26.23 16.05
C THR A 362 -0.19 25.58 15.46
N HIS A 363 0.39 26.13 14.40
CA HIS A 363 1.52 25.55 13.70
C HIS A 363 2.41 26.63 13.10
N VAL A 364 3.70 26.31 12.98
CA VAL A 364 4.68 27.12 12.27
C VAL A 364 5.44 26.23 11.29
N GLU A 365 5.54 26.68 10.04
CA GLU A 365 6.31 26.01 9.00
C GLU A 365 7.46 26.91 8.57
N PHE A 366 8.69 26.42 8.64
CA PHE A 366 9.85 27.09 8.07
C PHE A 366 10.11 26.61 6.64
N LEU A 367 10.40 27.54 5.74
CA LEU A 367 10.82 27.22 4.38
C LEU A 367 11.82 28.26 3.86
N ASN A 368 12.75 27.82 3.02
CA ASN A 368 13.68 28.70 2.33
C ASN A 368 13.43 28.62 0.82
N VAL A 369 13.02 29.74 0.22
CA VAL A 369 12.67 29.82 -1.20
C VAL A 369 13.64 30.77 -1.89
N GLY A 370 14.54 30.23 -2.72
CA GLY A 370 15.51 31.03 -3.47
C GLY A 370 16.43 31.88 -2.57
N GLY A 371 16.87 31.32 -1.44
CA GLY A 371 17.73 32.02 -0.48
C GLY A 371 17.00 33.03 0.40
N LYS A 372 15.66 33.09 0.34
CA LYS A 372 14.81 33.92 1.20
C LYS A 372 14.12 33.02 2.23
N PRO A 373 14.53 33.06 3.51
CA PRO A 373 13.87 32.34 4.58
C PRO A 373 12.49 32.93 4.88
N HIS A 374 11.51 32.05 5.09
CA HIS A 374 10.14 32.40 5.43
C HIS A 374 9.63 31.54 6.59
N LEU A 375 8.69 32.10 7.35
CA LEU A 375 7.88 31.38 8.32
C LEU A 375 6.42 31.53 7.92
N ILE A 376 5.67 30.43 7.99
CA ILE A 376 4.22 30.42 7.80
C ILE A 376 3.58 30.09 9.14
N LEU A 377 2.78 31.01 9.66
CA LEU A 377 1.98 30.78 10.87
C LEU A 377 0.56 30.41 10.49
N SER A 378 0.07 29.33 11.10
CA SER A 378 -1.33 28.91 11.08
C SER A 378 -1.97 29.22 12.42
N SER A 379 -3.19 29.74 12.42
CA SER A 379 -3.85 30.20 13.65
C SER A 379 -5.36 29.96 13.60
N ALA A 380 -5.97 29.77 14.77
CA ALA A 380 -7.41 29.58 14.87
C ALA A 380 -8.17 30.83 14.40
N SER A 381 -9.18 30.63 13.55
CA SER A 381 -10.06 31.65 12.99
C SER A 381 -9.37 32.75 12.18
N GLN A 382 -8.16 32.47 11.67
CA GLN A 382 -7.38 33.42 10.87
C GLN A 382 -6.76 32.73 9.64
N PRO A 383 -6.48 33.48 8.57
CA PRO A 383 -5.75 32.94 7.43
C PRO A 383 -4.26 32.75 7.73
N PRO A 384 -3.56 31.81 7.05
CA PRO A 384 -2.12 31.63 7.23
C PRO A 384 -1.31 32.87 6.84
N VAL A 385 -0.41 33.27 7.73
CA VAL A 385 0.43 34.47 7.59
C VAL A 385 1.85 34.08 7.22
N VAL A 386 2.41 34.74 6.21
CA VAL A 386 3.81 34.59 5.81
C VAL A 386 4.63 35.73 6.39
N TYR A 387 5.70 35.37 7.08
CA TYR A 387 6.78 36.27 7.45
C TYR A 387 8.01 35.95 6.61
N GLN A 388 8.73 36.98 6.19
CA GLN A 388 9.99 36.84 5.46
C GLN A 388 11.15 37.38 6.31
N TRP A 389 12.28 36.69 6.30
CA TRP A 389 13.49 37.14 6.98
C TRP A 389 14.07 38.39 6.32
N ASN A 390 14.26 39.43 7.12
CA ASN A 390 14.97 40.63 6.75
C ASN A 390 16.42 40.53 7.25
N HIS A 391 17.37 40.32 6.34
CA HIS A 391 18.79 40.18 6.69
C HIS A 391 19.38 41.42 7.38
N SER A 392 18.91 42.63 7.04
CA SER A 392 19.41 43.87 7.64
C SER A 392 18.97 44.00 9.09
N GLN A 393 17.72 43.67 9.39
CA GLN A 393 17.16 43.73 10.75
C GLN A 393 17.40 42.46 11.56
N LYS A 394 17.82 41.37 10.90
CA LYS A 394 17.88 40.02 11.46
C LYS A 394 16.56 39.65 12.15
N GLN A 395 15.44 39.94 11.51
CA GLN A 395 14.09 39.69 12.04
C GLN A 395 13.16 39.24 10.93
N PHE A 396 12.15 38.46 11.28
CA PHE A 396 11.04 38.11 10.41
C PHE A 396 10.02 39.25 10.36
N VAL A 397 9.72 39.75 9.18
CA VAL A 397 8.75 40.83 8.97
C VAL A 397 7.55 40.27 8.22
N PHE A 398 6.35 40.75 8.54
CA PHE A 398 5.14 40.38 7.81
C PHE A 398 5.36 40.61 6.31
N HIS A 399 5.04 39.60 5.51
CA HIS A 399 5.20 39.64 4.06
C HIS A 399 3.85 39.63 3.36
N SER A 400 3.04 38.60 3.60
CA SER A 400 1.74 38.43 2.94
C SER A 400 0.85 37.41 3.66
N LEU A 401 -0.40 37.30 3.21
CA LEU A 401 -1.24 36.12 3.48
C LEU A 401 -1.03 35.10 2.35
N ILE A 402 -1.19 33.80 2.65
CA ILE A 402 -1.14 32.74 1.62
C ILE A 402 -2.45 32.68 0.85
N THR A 403 -3.55 32.81 1.57
CA THR A 403 -4.94 32.69 1.10
C THR A 403 -5.83 33.40 2.10
N GLU A 404 -7.06 33.70 1.72
CA GLU A 404 -8.11 34.22 2.63
C GLU A 404 -8.79 33.09 3.43
N LEU A 405 -8.38 31.83 3.24
CA LEU A 405 -8.95 30.69 3.94
C LEU A 405 -8.56 30.69 5.42
N ALA A 406 -9.54 30.93 6.28
CA ALA A 406 -9.40 30.82 7.73
C ALA A 406 -9.43 29.37 8.23
N ASP A 407 -9.06 29.19 9.51
CA ASP A 407 -9.09 27.90 10.24
C ASP A 407 -8.20 26.80 9.63
N VAL A 408 -7.13 27.21 8.95
CA VAL A 408 -6.03 26.30 8.59
C VAL A 408 -5.32 25.91 9.89
N GLN A 409 -5.33 24.62 10.21
CA GLN A 409 -4.72 24.05 11.40
C GLN A 409 -3.20 23.92 11.26
N MET A 410 -2.74 23.54 10.08
CA MET A 410 -1.34 23.29 9.78
C MET A 410 -1.04 23.53 8.30
N VAL A 411 0.17 24.03 8.03
CA VAL A 411 0.74 24.12 6.70
C VAL A 411 1.99 23.23 6.67
N LYS A 412 2.09 22.36 5.66
CA LYS A 412 3.32 21.62 5.36
C LYS A 412 3.74 21.83 3.92
N HIS A 413 5.03 22.05 3.69
CA HIS A 413 5.56 22.19 2.34
C HIS A 413 6.12 20.88 1.79
N PHE A 414 6.17 20.77 0.47
CA PHE A 414 6.85 19.68 -0.23
C PHE A 414 7.30 20.11 -1.61
N TRP A 415 8.23 19.35 -2.18
CA TRP A 415 8.82 19.65 -3.48
C TRP A 415 8.62 18.48 -4.43
N VAL A 416 8.11 18.77 -5.63
CA VAL A 416 8.07 17.80 -6.73
C VAL A 416 8.73 18.43 -7.94
N ARG A 417 9.76 17.75 -8.50
CA ARG A 417 10.51 18.23 -9.67
C ARG A 417 10.96 19.70 -9.54
N LYS A 418 11.45 20.09 -8.34
CA LYS A 418 11.88 21.45 -7.97
C LYS A 418 10.77 22.51 -7.93
N VAL A 419 9.51 22.12 -8.04
CA VAL A 419 8.35 23.00 -7.82
C VAL A 419 7.90 22.89 -6.38
N LEU A 420 7.70 24.03 -5.72
CA LEU A 420 7.23 24.12 -4.35
C LEU A 420 5.71 23.98 -4.29
N TYR A 421 5.24 23.20 -3.34
CA TYR A 421 3.84 23.05 -3.01
C TYR A 421 3.61 23.21 -1.50
N LEU A 422 2.40 23.59 -1.14
CA LEU A 422 1.92 23.62 0.24
C LEU A 422 0.67 22.77 0.38
N CYS A 423 0.57 22.04 1.49
CA CYS A 423 -0.65 21.42 1.96
C CYS A 423 -1.19 22.22 3.16
N LEU A 424 -2.36 22.84 2.98
CA LEU A 424 -3.09 23.57 4.01
C LEU A 424 -4.15 22.63 4.60
N THR A 425 -3.99 22.25 5.86
CA THR A 425 -4.87 21.28 6.52
C THR A 425 -5.93 21.98 7.35
N ARG A 426 -7.18 21.51 7.27
CA ARG A 426 -8.30 21.98 8.09
C ARG A 426 -8.90 20.84 8.89
N PHE A 427 -9.45 21.15 10.06
CA PHE A 427 -10.12 20.14 10.88
C PHE A 427 -11.36 19.57 10.16
N ILE A 428 -12.21 20.43 9.62
CA ILE A 428 -13.42 20.08 8.85
C ILE A 428 -13.49 20.91 7.56
N GLY A 429 -14.26 20.42 6.59
CA GLY A 429 -14.32 21.00 5.25
C GLY A 429 -13.21 20.43 4.38
N ASP A 430 -12.58 21.27 3.56
CA ASP A 430 -11.56 20.83 2.61
C ASP A 430 -10.19 21.39 2.95
N SER A 431 -9.22 20.49 3.09
CA SER A 431 -7.79 20.79 3.02
C SER A 431 -7.41 21.10 1.57
N LYS A 432 -6.34 21.86 1.36
CA LYS A 432 -5.96 22.36 0.03
C LYS A 432 -4.52 22.07 -0.31
N ILE A 433 -4.27 21.78 -1.59
CA ILE A 433 -2.92 21.73 -2.17
C ILE A 433 -2.73 22.97 -3.03
N LEU A 434 -1.66 23.70 -2.75
CA LEU A 434 -1.29 24.93 -3.43
C LEU A 434 0.05 24.73 -4.12
N ARG A 435 0.20 25.24 -5.34
CA ARG A 435 1.44 25.25 -6.13
C ARG A 435 2.03 26.64 -6.17
N TRP A 436 3.34 26.77 -5.99
CA TRP A 436 4.05 28.03 -6.18
C TRP A 436 4.22 28.34 -7.67
N GLU A 437 3.80 29.54 -8.11
CA GLU A 437 3.95 30.01 -9.49
C GLU A 437 4.89 31.22 -9.60
N GLY A 438 5.88 31.33 -8.71
CA GLY A 438 6.91 32.37 -8.76
C GLY A 438 6.56 33.66 -8.01
N GLN A 439 5.29 34.09 -8.03
CA GLN A 439 4.83 35.28 -7.29
C GLN A 439 3.78 34.97 -6.22
N ARG A 440 2.97 33.93 -6.44
CA ARG A 440 1.88 33.56 -5.54
C ARG A 440 1.67 32.05 -5.54
N PHE A 441 0.94 31.60 -4.53
CA PHE A 441 0.43 30.24 -4.48
C PHE A 441 -0.92 30.14 -5.21
N MET A 442 -1.07 29.09 -6.01
CA MET A 442 -2.31 28.75 -6.73
C MET A 442 -2.87 27.44 -6.22
N GLU A 443 -4.15 27.41 -5.88
CA GLU A 443 -4.85 26.18 -5.51
C GLU A 443 -4.97 25.25 -6.71
N ILE A 444 -4.55 23.99 -6.55
CA ILE A 444 -4.60 22.98 -7.63
C ILE A 444 -5.51 21.79 -7.29
N GLN A 445 -5.80 21.58 -6.01
CA GLN A 445 -6.56 20.43 -5.54
C GLN A 445 -7.12 20.68 -4.13
N THR A 446 -8.30 20.12 -3.87
CA THR A 446 -8.92 20.00 -2.55
C THR A 446 -8.92 18.56 -2.06
N LEU A 447 -8.78 18.37 -0.75
CA LEU A 447 -8.78 17.07 -0.07
C LEU A 447 -9.78 17.12 1.11
N PRO A 448 -10.79 16.24 1.14
CA PRO A 448 -11.83 16.30 2.16
C PRO A 448 -11.26 15.96 3.54
N SER A 449 -11.54 16.82 4.51
CA SER A 449 -11.06 16.70 5.89
C SER A 449 -12.18 16.28 6.83
N ARG A 450 -11.94 15.21 7.59
CA ARG A 450 -12.91 14.57 8.49
C ARG A 450 -12.35 14.52 9.91
N GLY A 451 -12.21 15.69 10.52
CA GLY A 451 -11.50 15.84 11.79
C GLY A 451 -9.98 15.71 11.61
N SER A 452 -9.42 16.38 10.61
CA SER A 452 -7.99 16.26 10.29
C SER A 452 -7.14 17.17 11.17
N MET A 453 -6.23 16.57 11.93
CA MET A 453 -5.29 17.25 12.82
C MET A 453 -3.82 17.07 12.41
N ALA A 454 -3.55 16.20 11.44
CA ALA A 454 -2.21 15.82 11.03
C ALA A 454 -2.16 15.65 9.51
N VAL A 455 -1.13 16.22 8.90
CA VAL A 455 -0.78 16.01 7.50
C VAL A 455 0.72 15.88 7.40
N TYR A 456 1.19 15.04 6.49
CA TYR A 456 2.61 14.91 6.26
C TYR A 456 2.85 14.50 4.80
N PRO A 457 3.43 15.39 3.98
CA PRO A 457 3.98 15.00 2.70
C PRO A 457 5.33 14.32 2.91
N PHE A 458 5.58 13.22 2.20
CA PHE A 458 6.83 12.47 2.34
C PHE A 458 7.18 11.76 1.04
N THR A 459 8.46 11.43 0.87
CA THR A 459 8.97 10.78 -0.33
C THR A 459 9.64 9.47 0.06
N VAL A 460 9.33 8.40 -0.67
CA VAL A 460 10.03 7.11 -0.54
C VAL A 460 10.47 6.69 -1.94
N GLY A 461 11.79 6.61 -2.16
CA GLY A 461 12.36 6.38 -3.48
C GLY A 461 11.90 7.46 -4.48
N LEU A 462 11.19 7.03 -5.54
CA LEU A 462 10.66 7.92 -6.58
C LEU A 462 9.22 8.39 -6.32
N TYR A 463 8.58 7.89 -5.27
CA TYR A 463 7.16 8.13 -5.02
C TYR A 463 6.98 9.27 -4.02
N GLN A 464 6.21 10.29 -4.41
CA GLN A 464 5.75 11.34 -3.51
C GLN A 464 4.39 10.97 -2.94
N TYR A 465 4.29 10.89 -1.61
CA TYR A 465 3.07 10.62 -0.88
C TYR A 465 2.60 11.83 -0.07
N LEU A 466 1.35 11.77 0.36
CA LEU A 466 0.78 12.63 1.37
C LEU A 466 -0.12 11.79 2.26
N ILE A 467 0.14 11.77 3.56
CA ILE A 467 -0.81 11.19 4.52
C ILE A 467 -1.64 12.30 5.16
N LEU A 468 -2.96 12.15 5.10
CA LEU A 468 -3.94 13.02 5.76
C LEU A 468 -4.63 12.24 6.87
N GLY A 469 -4.40 12.66 8.11
CA GLY A 469 -5.00 12.08 9.31
C GLY A 469 -6.49 12.38 9.41
N SER A 470 -7.25 11.49 10.06
CA SER A 470 -8.68 11.66 10.27
C SER A 470 -9.10 11.13 11.66
N ASP A 471 -9.83 11.94 12.42
CA ASP A 471 -10.44 11.53 13.69
C ASP A 471 -11.82 10.86 13.48
N PHE A 472 -12.50 11.11 12.35
CA PHE A 472 -13.87 10.65 12.11
C PHE A 472 -13.99 9.54 11.05
N SER A 473 -12.90 9.18 10.37
CA SER A 473 -12.83 8.14 9.34
C SER A 473 -11.45 7.48 9.32
N PHE A 474 -11.19 6.60 8.35
CA PHE A 474 -9.82 6.17 8.07
C PHE A 474 -8.95 7.37 7.67
N SER A 475 -7.68 7.31 8.08
CA SER A 475 -6.65 8.22 7.58
C SER A 475 -6.25 7.77 6.19
N ARG A 476 -5.97 8.72 5.29
CA ARG A 476 -5.78 8.41 3.87
C ARG A 476 -4.38 8.79 3.43
N VAL A 477 -3.70 7.83 2.82
CA VAL A 477 -2.47 8.04 2.06
C VAL A 477 -2.86 8.31 0.61
N TYR A 478 -2.29 9.36 0.06
CA TYR A 478 -2.40 9.73 -1.34
C TYR A 478 -1.04 9.56 -2.02
N LEU A 479 -1.06 9.22 -3.30
CA LEU A 479 0.11 9.10 -4.17
C LEU A 479 0.06 10.22 -5.21
N TRP A 480 1.17 10.93 -5.38
CA TRP A 480 1.30 11.96 -6.39
C TRP A 480 1.28 11.35 -7.80
N ASP A 481 0.44 11.89 -8.66
CA ASP A 481 0.42 11.60 -10.08
C ASP A 481 1.15 12.71 -10.84
N ASP A 482 2.28 12.35 -11.46
CA ASP A 482 3.11 13.26 -12.24
C ASP A 482 2.43 13.78 -13.51
N LEU A 483 1.47 13.05 -14.07
CA LEU A 483 0.75 13.46 -15.28
C LEU A 483 -0.26 14.56 -14.95
N THR A 484 -1.07 14.35 -13.92
CA THR A 484 -2.10 15.32 -13.51
C THR A 484 -1.58 16.38 -12.56
N GLN A 485 -0.37 16.21 -12.01
CA GLN A 485 0.21 17.02 -10.94
C GLN A 485 -0.73 17.14 -9.74
N ARG A 486 -1.36 16.01 -9.33
CA ARG A 486 -2.34 15.95 -8.24
C ARG A 486 -2.15 14.68 -7.43
N PHE A 487 -2.56 14.72 -6.17
CA PHE A 487 -2.59 13.55 -5.29
C PHE A 487 -3.81 12.67 -5.59
N GLN A 488 -3.60 11.39 -5.88
CA GLN A 488 -4.66 10.39 -6.05
C GLN A 488 -4.80 9.54 -4.78
N PRO A 489 -6.03 9.18 -4.36
CA PRO A 489 -6.22 8.26 -3.25
C PRO A 489 -5.43 6.96 -3.49
N PHE A 490 -4.61 6.55 -2.52
CA PHE A 490 -3.74 5.40 -2.67
C PHE A 490 -4.07 4.28 -1.69
N LYS A 491 -4.12 4.60 -0.38
CA LYS A 491 -4.38 3.62 0.67
C LYS A 491 -5.09 4.25 1.86
N GLU A 492 -5.87 3.46 2.56
CA GLU A 492 -6.48 3.85 3.85
C GLU A 492 -5.77 3.13 4.99
N LEU A 493 -5.47 3.88 6.05
CA LEU A 493 -4.81 3.41 7.26
C LEU A 493 -5.75 3.58 8.44
N ASN A 494 -5.88 2.51 9.23
CA ASN A 494 -6.71 2.51 10.42
C ASN A 494 -5.89 2.95 11.63
N MET A 495 -6.08 4.21 12.02
CA MET A 495 -5.44 4.80 13.18
C MET A 495 -6.45 5.67 13.92
N ARG A 496 -6.35 5.71 15.25
CA ARG A 496 -7.26 6.49 16.09
C ARG A 496 -6.67 7.85 16.38
N ALA A 497 -7.37 8.91 16.01
CA ALA A 497 -7.01 10.28 16.35
C ALA A 497 -5.52 10.65 16.13
N PRO A 498 -5.01 10.57 14.88
CA PRO A 498 -3.62 10.87 14.59
C PRO A 498 -3.28 12.34 14.85
N ARG A 499 -2.07 12.61 15.33
CA ARG A 499 -1.61 13.99 15.66
C ARG A 499 -0.35 14.43 14.95
N ALA A 500 0.54 13.50 14.62
CA ALA A 500 1.75 13.78 13.89
C ALA A 500 2.20 12.54 13.12
N PHE A 501 2.93 12.78 12.04
CA PHE A 501 3.61 11.75 11.27
C PHE A 501 5.06 12.16 11.06
N ASN A 502 5.95 11.19 10.98
CA ASN A 502 7.35 11.41 10.67
C ASN A 502 7.91 10.17 9.95
N LEU A 503 8.67 10.36 8.86
CA LEU A 503 9.30 9.27 8.11
C LEU A 503 10.72 9.05 8.63
N VAL A 504 11.08 7.80 8.87
CA VAL A 504 12.44 7.37 9.21
C VAL A 504 12.94 6.39 8.16
N SER A 505 14.11 6.64 7.60
CA SER A 505 14.78 5.74 6.66
C SER A 505 16.03 5.17 7.32
N VAL A 506 16.01 3.90 7.71
CA VAL A 506 17.09 3.24 8.46
C VAL A 506 17.22 1.77 8.02
N ASP A 507 18.44 1.27 7.85
CA ASP A 507 18.73 -0.11 7.43
C ASP A 507 17.89 -0.60 6.23
N LYS A 508 17.76 0.26 5.21
CA LYS A 508 16.97 0.02 3.98
C LYS A 508 15.47 -0.19 4.24
N LYS A 509 14.97 0.28 5.38
CA LYS A 509 13.56 0.34 5.72
C LYS A 509 13.11 1.78 5.75
N ASP A 510 11.96 2.05 5.16
CA ASP A 510 11.25 3.31 5.26
C ASP A 510 10.06 3.10 6.21
N ILE A 511 10.11 3.74 7.37
CA ILE A 511 9.16 3.55 8.48
C ILE A 511 8.44 4.88 8.73
N LEU A 512 7.12 4.89 8.48
CA LEU A 512 6.24 6.00 8.78
C LEU A 512 5.70 5.87 10.21
N LEU A 513 6.18 6.72 11.10
CA LEU A 513 5.69 6.83 12.47
C LEU A 513 4.39 7.65 12.50
N ALA A 514 3.44 7.23 13.32
CA ALA A 514 2.12 7.84 13.45
C ALA A 514 1.75 8.01 14.94
N ALA A 515 1.84 9.24 15.44
CA ALA A 515 1.44 9.60 16.80
C ALA A 515 -0.09 9.54 16.94
N SER A 516 -0.59 8.93 18.01
CA SER A 516 -2.01 8.73 18.26
C SER A 516 -2.44 9.30 19.61
N PHE A 517 -3.46 10.17 19.60
CA PHE A 517 -3.96 10.81 20.82
C PHE A 517 -4.88 9.91 21.67
N LYS A 518 -5.54 8.93 21.06
CA LYS A 518 -6.54 8.06 21.73
C LYS A 518 -6.32 6.57 21.54
N GLY A 519 -5.36 6.18 20.72
CA GLY A 519 -5.01 4.79 20.48
C GLY A 519 -3.50 4.59 20.64
N ASN A 520 -3.06 3.38 20.32
CA ASN A 520 -1.64 3.09 20.29
C ASN A 520 -0.95 3.93 19.21
N THR A 521 0.23 4.44 19.55
CA THR A 521 1.15 5.02 18.57
C THR A 521 1.67 3.89 17.67
N LEU A 522 1.77 4.12 16.37
CA LEU A 522 2.09 3.07 15.38
C LEU A 522 3.30 3.44 14.53
N ALA A 523 4.02 2.42 14.07
CA ALA A 523 4.98 2.52 12.98
C ALA A 523 4.47 1.68 11.80
N TYR A 524 4.51 2.23 10.59
CA TYR A 524 4.17 1.52 9.35
C TYR A 524 5.42 1.37 8.49
N GLN A 525 5.75 0.16 8.08
CA GLN A 525 6.82 -0.06 7.10
C GLN A 525 6.25 0.11 5.68
N HIS A 526 6.93 0.91 4.86
CA HIS A 526 6.71 0.97 3.43
C HIS A 526 7.35 -0.25 2.76
N LEU A 527 6.55 -0.96 1.96
CA LEU A 527 6.97 -2.16 1.25
C LEU A 527 6.69 -1.99 -0.23
N VAL A 528 7.67 -2.28 -1.08
CA VAL A 528 7.46 -2.36 -2.53
C VAL A 528 6.80 -3.68 -2.88
N VAL A 529 5.69 -3.64 -3.63
CA VAL A 529 4.89 -4.81 -4.01
C VAL A 529 4.83 -4.96 -5.52
N ASP A 530 5.25 -6.11 -6.04
CA ASP A 530 5.07 -6.48 -7.44
C ASP A 530 3.69 -7.14 -7.64
N LEU A 531 2.77 -6.39 -8.26
CA LEU A 531 1.42 -6.82 -8.59
C LEU A 531 1.36 -7.83 -9.75
N SER A 532 2.46 -8.06 -10.47
CA SER A 532 2.53 -9.08 -11.52
C SER A 532 2.82 -10.50 -10.99
N ALA A 533 3.17 -10.62 -9.72
CA ALA A 533 3.49 -11.89 -9.07
C ALA A 533 2.29 -12.56 -8.37
N LYS A 534 1.14 -11.89 -8.27
CA LYS A 534 -0.05 -12.36 -7.54
C LYS A 534 -1.13 -12.97 -8.41
#